data_AF-A0A3N9PJ35-F1
#
_entry.id   AF-A0A3N9PJ35-F1
#
_cell.length_a   1.000
_cell.length_b   1.000
_cell.length_c   1.000
_cell.angle_alpha   90.00
_cell.angle_beta   90.00
_cell.angle_gamma   90.00
#
_symmetry.space_group_name_H-M   'P 1'
#
loop_
_entity.id
_entity.type
_entity.pdbx_description
1 polymer ?
#
loop_
_entity_poly.entity_id
_entity_poly.type
_entity_poly.pdbx_seq_one_letter_code
_entity_poly.pdbx_strand_id
1 'polypeptide(L)'
;MSWTMKDDTLFTVEISGHADEFPFVFTIAVNGNAEIRIDSKILHHFKSAAETGICFFVSDQLDRSSWERQSYWSYYPEGHLGRSRGTAFKFSEKAEQEQYRKSPPGRWEVDVRDFYLFDVNQGFAPLPVTRDFRSTKMNILRYTLANRKTHVGLEIISDGHLACRTSLIDKCSAKLSVFEYICYPDLDWGNYEGDTGIANPLQSHLVLRLVQMED
;
A
#
# COMPACT_ATOMS: atom_id res chain seq x y z
N MET A 1 24.42 0.85 -12.94
CA MET A 1 23.41 1.81 -13.40
C MET A 1 23.74 2.18 -14.84
N SER A 2 22.79 1.98 -15.75
CA SER A 2 22.88 2.41 -17.14
C SER A 2 21.62 3.21 -17.48
N TRP A 3 21.69 4.08 -18.48
CA TRP A 3 20.54 4.87 -18.92
C TRP A 3 20.57 5.03 -20.44
N THR A 4 19.40 5.24 -21.03
CA THR A 4 19.26 5.48 -22.47
C THR A 4 18.03 6.36 -22.71
N MET A 5 18.21 7.38 -23.55
CA MET A 5 17.11 8.16 -24.10
C MET A 5 16.68 7.47 -25.40
N LYS A 6 15.45 6.93 -25.44
CA LYS A 6 14.95 6.20 -26.62
C LYS A 6 14.39 7.15 -27.69
N ASP A 7 13.82 8.27 -27.25
CA ASP A 7 13.36 9.42 -28.05
C ASP A 7 13.28 10.67 -27.14
N ASP A 8 12.87 11.82 -27.67
CA ASP A 8 12.74 13.10 -26.93
C ASP A 8 11.70 13.04 -25.79
N THR A 9 10.96 11.93 -25.65
CA THR A 9 9.83 11.78 -24.73
C THR A 9 9.95 10.63 -23.75
N LEU A 10 10.92 9.72 -23.90
CA LEU A 10 11.09 8.53 -23.07
C LEU A 10 12.54 8.35 -22.60
N PHE A 11 12.73 8.55 -21.30
CA PHE A 11 13.99 8.30 -20.60
C PHE A 11 13.92 6.97 -19.84
N THR A 12 14.88 6.07 -20.06
CA THR A 12 14.94 4.77 -19.37
C THR A 12 16.23 4.65 -18.56
N VAL A 13 16.11 4.14 -17.33
CA VAL A 13 17.22 3.81 -16.44
C VAL A 13 17.12 2.35 -16.04
N GLU A 14 18.24 1.64 -16.07
CA GLU A 14 18.36 0.33 -15.46
C GLU A 14 19.23 0.41 -14.19
N ILE A 15 18.70 -0.13 -13.12
CA ILE A 15 19.31 -0.16 -11.79
C ILE A 15 19.39 -1.61 -11.36
N SER A 16 20.60 -2.14 -11.25
CA SER A 16 20.87 -3.47 -10.71
C SER A 16 21.68 -3.35 -9.43
N GLY A 17 21.39 -4.18 -8.43
CA GLY A 17 22.13 -4.16 -7.18
C GLY A 17 21.58 -5.13 -6.15
N HIS A 18 21.83 -4.82 -4.88
CA HIS A 18 21.31 -5.54 -3.74
C HIS A 18 20.71 -4.56 -2.73
N ALA A 19 19.57 -4.91 -2.16
CA ALA A 19 19.01 -4.26 -0.98
C ALA A 19 19.13 -5.29 0.16
N ASP A 20 20.05 -5.06 1.09
CA ASP A 20 20.52 -6.07 2.04
C ASP A 20 20.92 -7.37 1.31
N GLU A 21 20.22 -8.47 1.56
CA GLU A 21 20.44 -9.77 0.93
C GLU A 21 19.70 -9.96 -0.40
N PHE A 22 18.81 -9.04 -0.79
CA PHE A 22 17.93 -9.18 -1.95
C PHE A 22 18.57 -8.64 -3.24
N PRO A 23 19.07 -9.49 -4.16
CA PRO A 23 19.50 -9.06 -5.48
C PRO A 23 18.30 -8.58 -6.31
N PHE A 24 18.44 -7.44 -6.98
CA PHE A 24 17.38 -6.87 -7.80
C PHE A 24 17.87 -6.28 -9.12
N VAL A 25 16.95 -6.18 -10.07
CA VAL A 25 17.06 -5.37 -11.29
C VAL A 25 15.75 -4.60 -11.46
N PHE A 26 15.85 -3.29 -11.60
CA PHE A 26 14.74 -2.39 -11.89
C PHE A 26 14.99 -1.68 -13.22
N THR A 27 13.96 -1.60 -14.05
CA THR A 27 13.93 -0.74 -15.24
C THR A 27 12.89 0.34 -15.00
N ILE A 28 13.33 1.59 -14.92
CA ILE A 28 12.49 2.76 -14.71
C ILE A 28 12.41 3.52 -16.01
N ALA A 29 11.20 3.70 -16.55
CA ALA A 29 10.96 4.48 -17.75
C ALA A 29 10.05 5.68 -17.42
N VAL A 30 10.52 6.89 -17.69
CA VAL A 30 9.80 8.15 -17.43
C VAL A 30 9.45 8.80 -18.76
N ASN A 31 8.21 9.23 -18.92
CA ASN A 31 7.77 9.94 -20.11
C ASN A 31 7.30 11.39 -19.85
N GLY A 32 7.10 12.14 -20.94
CA GLY A 32 6.61 13.53 -20.89
C GLY A 32 5.20 13.72 -20.31
N ASN A 33 4.45 12.64 -20.06
CA ASN A 33 3.10 12.68 -19.47
C ASN A 33 3.12 12.49 -17.94
N ALA A 34 4.28 12.63 -17.30
CA ALA A 34 4.49 12.36 -15.87
C ALA A 34 4.10 10.93 -15.45
N GLU A 35 4.19 9.97 -16.38
CA GLU A 35 4.11 8.55 -16.06
C GLU A 35 5.50 7.99 -15.81
N ILE A 36 5.62 7.21 -14.74
CA ILE A 36 6.82 6.48 -14.37
C ILE A 36 6.44 5.00 -14.40
N ARG A 37 6.99 4.25 -15.36
CA ARG A 37 6.85 2.80 -15.43
C ARG A 37 8.03 2.17 -14.72
N ILE A 38 7.75 1.19 -13.87
CA ILE A 38 8.78 0.43 -13.16
C ILE A 38 8.51 -1.03 -13.41
N ASP A 39 9.43 -1.65 -14.15
CA ASP A 39 9.55 -3.10 -14.22
C ASP A 39 10.55 -3.53 -13.15
N SER A 40 10.15 -4.44 -12.29
CA SER A 40 11.00 -4.95 -11.22
C SER A 40 11.24 -6.44 -11.35
N LYS A 41 12.44 -6.84 -10.95
CA LYS A 41 12.83 -8.24 -10.85
C LYS A 41 13.66 -8.43 -9.59
N ILE A 42 13.09 -9.09 -8.59
CA ILE A 42 13.79 -9.50 -7.38
C ILE A 42 14.29 -10.91 -7.63
N LEU A 43 15.60 -11.02 -7.85
CA LEU A 43 16.24 -12.21 -8.40
C LEU A 43 16.18 -13.40 -7.43
N HIS A 44 16.15 -13.11 -6.13
CA HIS A 44 16.02 -14.10 -5.08
C HIS A 44 15.23 -13.52 -3.90
N HIS A 45 14.09 -14.11 -3.61
CA HIS A 45 13.29 -13.87 -2.41
C HIS A 45 13.58 -14.96 -1.37
N PHE A 46 13.78 -14.52 -0.12
CA PHE A 46 14.05 -15.38 1.01
C PHE A 46 12.76 -15.70 1.77
N LYS A 47 12.57 -16.97 2.16
CA LYS A 47 11.41 -17.45 2.92
C LYS A 47 11.12 -16.69 4.21
N SER A 48 12.14 -16.08 4.82
CA SER A 48 12.02 -15.25 6.02
C SER A 48 11.33 -13.91 5.77
N ALA A 49 11.23 -13.47 4.52
CA ALA A 49 10.66 -12.18 4.17
C ALA A 49 9.14 -12.30 3.99
N ALA A 50 8.40 -11.87 5.00
CA ALA A 50 6.93 -11.83 4.93
C ALA A 50 6.41 -10.80 3.91
N GLU A 51 7.20 -9.77 3.59
CA GLU A 51 6.83 -8.70 2.68
C GLU A 51 8.01 -8.38 1.77
N THR A 52 7.78 -8.24 0.46
CA THR A 52 8.82 -7.93 -0.52
C THR A 52 8.25 -7.06 -1.64
N GLY A 53 8.95 -5.98 -1.99
CA GLY A 53 8.54 -5.06 -3.04
C GLY A 53 9.23 -3.70 -2.96
N ILE A 54 8.58 -2.68 -3.50
CA ILE A 54 9.11 -1.32 -3.63
C ILE A 54 8.43 -0.39 -2.63
N CYS A 55 9.18 0.55 -2.05
CA CYS A 55 8.66 1.56 -1.13
C CYS A 55 8.99 2.97 -1.59
N PHE A 56 7.98 3.84 -1.63
CA PHE A 56 8.13 5.26 -1.89
C PHE A 56 7.96 6.05 -0.59
N PHE A 57 8.89 6.97 -0.32
CA PHE A 57 8.70 7.98 0.71
C PHE A 57 7.78 9.07 0.16
N VAL A 58 6.71 9.37 0.89
CA VAL A 58 5.68 10.32 0.49
C VAL A 58 5.38 11.30 1.63
N SER A 59 4.80 12.44 1.29
CA SER A 59 4.37 13.42 2.30
C SER A 59 3.30 12.82 3.20
N ASP A 60 3.40 13.10 4.50
CA ASP A 60 2.37 12.72 5.47
C ASP A 60 1.05 13.50 5.29
N GLN A 61 1.06 14.56 4.47
CA GLN A 61 -0.12 15.36 4.12
C GLN A 61 -1.08 14.63 3.18
N LEU A 62 -0.68 13.48 2.60
CA LEU A 62 -1.59 12.65 1.83
C LEU A 62 -2.49 11.88 2.79
N ASP A 63 -3.77 12.26 2.83
CA ASP A 63 -4.73 11.87 3.86
C ASP A 63 -5.97 11.16 3.32
N ARG A 64 -5.99 10.84 2.02
CA ARG A 64 -7.02 10.03 1.36
C ARG A 64 -6.36 8.93 0.55
N SER A 65 -6.73 7.68 0.81
CA SER A 65 -6.43 6.55 -0.07
C SER A 65 -7.69 6.08 -0.77
N SER A 66 -7.59 5.67 -2.03
CA SER A 66 -8.68 5.09 -2.81
C SER A 66 -8.14 3.94 -3.64
N TRP A 67 -8.95 2.92 -3.86
CA TRP A 67 -8.49 1.73 -4.58
C TRP A 67 -9.56 1.10 -5.45
N GLU A 68 -9.09 0.38 -6.46
CA GLU A 68 -9.79 -0.63 -7.22
C GLU A 68 -8.90 -1.87 -7.32
N ARG A 69 -9.46 -3.05 -7.04
CA ARG A 69 -8.70 -4.31 -6.95
C ARG A 69 -9.52 -5.52 -7.37
N GLN A 70 -8.83 -6.58 -7.76
CA GLN A 70 -9.41 -7.91 -7.98
C GLN A 70 -9.64 -8.60 -6.63
N SER A 71 -10.81 -8.39 -6.05
CA SER A 71 -11.15 -8.97 -4.75
C SER A 71 -11.35 -10.48 -4.84
N TYR A 72 -10.98 -11.26 -3.81
CA TYR A 72 -11.08 -12.72 -3.89
C TYR A 72 -12.52 -13.25 -3.86
N TRP A 73 -13.47 -12.45 -3.38
CA TRP A 73 -14.89 -12.80 -3.30
C TRP A 73 -15.70 -11.81 -4.14
N SER A 74 -16.83 -12.29 -4.65
CA SER A 74 -17.74 -11.50 -5.48
C SER A 74 -18.49 -10.42 -4.72
N TYR A 75 -18.62 -10.57 -3.39
CA TYR A 75 -19.32 -9.62 -2.55
C TYR A 75 -18.63 -9.42 -1.21
N TYR A 76 -18.66 -8.18 -0.74
CA TYR A 76 -18.30 -7.78 0.60
C TYR A 76 -19.30 -6.77 1.13
N PRO A 77 -19.59 -6.80 2.44
CA PRO A 77 -20.34 -5.72 3.06
C PRO A 77 -19.67 -4.36 2.86
N GLU A 78 -20.49 -3.31 2.84
CA GLU A 78 -20.00 -1.94 2.84
C GLU A 78 -19.11 -1.68 4.07
N GLY A 79 -17.99 -0.99 3.88
CA GLY A 79 -17.00 -0.74 4.94
C GLY A 79 -16.06 -1.92 5.19
N HIS A 80 -16.25 -3.08 4.55
CA HIS A 80 -15.33 -4.19 4.72
C HIS A 80 -13.96 -3.90 4.08
N LEU A 81 -12.83 -4.21 4.75
CA LEU A 81 -11.48 -4.00 4.19
C LEU A 81 -11.22 -4.84 2.92
N GLY A 82 -11.96 -5.94 2.81
CA GLY A 82 -11.99 -6.87 1.68
C GLY A 82 -12.58 -6.30 0.37
N ARG A 83 -13.33 -5.20 0.42
CA ARG A 83 -14.09 -4.71 -0.73
C ARG A 83 -13.21 -4.36 -1.94
N SER A 84 -13.75 -4.58 -3.14
CA SER A 84 -13.06 -4.37 -4.42
C SER A 84 -12.76 -2.91 -4.72
N ARG A 85 -13.62 -2.00 -4.26
CA ARG A 85 -13.43 -0.55 -4.41
C ARG A 85 -13.76 0.19 -3.12
N GLY A 86 -13.02 1.24 -2.84
CA GLY A 86 -13.28 2.06 -1.66
C GLY A 86 -12.36 3.26 -1.55
N THR A 87 -12.73 4.14 -0.63
CA THR A 87 -11.93 5.27 -0.17
C THR A 87 -11.80 5.18 1.33
N ALA A 88 -10.61 5.51 1.84
CA ALA A 88 -10.32 5.61 3.26
C ALA A 88 -9.63 6.94 3.56
N PHE A 89 -9.85 7.46 4.76
CA PHE A 89 -9.25 8.70 5.22
C PHE A 89 -8.29 8.44 6.35
N LYS A 90 -7.18 9.18 6.37
CA LYS A 90 -6.15 9.09 7.41
C LYS A 90 -6.76 9.31 8.79
N PHE A 91 -7.63 10.30 8.94
CA PHE A 91 -8.20 10.67 10.23
C PHE A 91 -9.69 10.31 10.32
N SER A 92 -10.15 10.02 11.54
CA SER A 92 -11.55 9.84 11.90
C SER A 92 -11.91 10.84 12.99
N GLU A 93 -12.95 11.64 12.78
CA GLU A 93 -13.45 12.59 13.80
C GLU A 93 -14.01 11.88 15.04
N LYS A 94 -14.26 10.57 14.93
CA LYS A 94 -14.83 9.74 16.00
C LYS A 94 -13.77 9.03 16.85
N ALA A 95 -12.51 9.11 16.44
CA ALA A 95 -11.35 8.47 17.06
C ALA A 95 -11.22 8.72 18.57
N GLU A 96 -11.43 9.97 18.98
CA GLU A 96 -11.28 10.40 20.37
C GLU A 96 -12.43 9.91 21.28
N GLN A 97 -13.54 9.48 20.68
CA GLN A 97 -14.75 9.05 21.39
C GLN A 97 -14.77 7.54 21.66
N GLU A 98 -13.87 6.77 21.04
CA GLU A 98 -13.77 5.32 21.25
C GLU A 98 -13.32 4.98 22.68
N GLN A 99 -14.09 4.15 23.38
CA GLN A 99 -13.84 3.75 24.76
C GLN A 99 -13.96 2.24 24.96
N TYR A 100 -13.10 1.69 25.81
CA TYR A 100 -13.15 0.27 26.17
C TYR A 100 -14.48 -0.08 26.86
N ARG A 101 -15.09 -1.22 26.48
CA ARG A 101 -16.39 -1.71 26.99
C ARG A 101 -17.57 -0.75 26.80
N LYS A 102 -17.48 0.14 25.82
CA LYS A 102 -18.60 0.97 25.34
C LYS A 102 -18.87 0.65 23.87
N SER A 103 -20.10 0.92 23.43
CA SER A 103 -20.44 0.81 22.02
C SER A 103 -19.55 1.77 21.20
N PRO A 104 -18.95 1.32 20.09
CA PRO A 104 -18.20 2.20 19.20
C PRO A 104 -19.10 3.33 18.66
N PRO A 105 -18.59 4.56 18.54
CA PRO A 105 -19.34 5.72 18.02
C PRO A 105 -19.47 5.71 16.49
N GLY A 106 -18.78 4.79 15.82
CA GLY A 106 -18.64 4.75 14.36
C GLY A 106 -18.60 3.34 13.78
N ARG A 107 -18.37 3.28 12.48
CA ARG A 107 -18.15 2.03 11.76
C ARG A 107 -16.70 1.59 11.96
N TRP A 108 -16.48 0.28 12.00
CA TRP A 108 -15.20 -0.32 12.39
C TRP A 108 -14.01 0.04 11.48
N GLU A 109 -14.28 0.37 10.22
CA GLU A 109 -13.25 0.71 9.22
C GLU A 109 -12.57 2.06 9.51
N VAL A 110 -13.26 2.96 10.23
CA VAL A 110 -12.71 4.25 10.67
C VAL A 110 -12.14 4.20 12.09
N ASP A 111 -12.13 3.03 12.73
CA ASP A 111 -11.57 2.87 14.07
C ASP A 111 -10.07 3.19 14.07
N VAL A 112 -9.63 3.86 15.14
CA VAL A 112 -8.21 4.12 15.39
C VAL A 112 -7.71 3.41 16.65
N ARG A 113 -8.54 2.60 17.31
CA ARG A 113 -8.11 1.79 18.45
C ARG A 113 -8.35 0.32 18.18
N ASP A 114 -7.57 -0.52 18.85
CA ASP A 114 -7.78 -1.96 18.89
C ASP A 114 -7.55 -2.44 20.32
N PHE A 115 -8.64 -2.45 21.11
CA PHE A 115 -8.59 -2.81 22.53
C PHE A 115 -8.27 -4.28 22.78
N TYR A 116 -8.37 -5.12 21.74
CA TYR A 116 -8.08 -6.55 21.83
C TYR A 116 -6.58 -6.81 21.60
N LEU A 117 -6.00 -6.15 20.59
CA LEU A 117 -4.58 -6.33 20.24
C LEU A 117 -3.63 -5.48 21.08
N PHE A 118 -4.09 -4.37 21.67
CA PHE A 118 -3.25 -3.46 22.46
C PHE A 118 -3.70 -3.40 23.93
N ASP A 119 -2.71 -3.43 24.85
CA ASP A 119 -2.92 -3.49 26.30
C ASP A 119 -3.75 -2.31 26.82
N VAL A 120 -4.78 -2.64 27.60
CA VAL A 120 -5.71 -1.65 28.16
C VAL A 120 -5.07 -0.70 29.16
N ASN A 121 -3.91 -1.05 29.71
CA ASN A 121 -3.23 -0.31 30.77
C ASN A 121 -2.05 0.53 30.30
N GLN A 122 -1.58 0.38 29.05
CA GLN A 122 -0.39 1.08 28.53
C GLN A 122 -0.68 2.39 27.81
N GLY A 123 -1.85 2.98 28.07
CA GLY A 123 -2.24 4.25 27.47
C GLY A 123 -2.59 4.07 26.01
N PHE A 124 -3.88 3.95 25.73
CA PHE A 124 -4.39 3.91 24.37
C PHE A 124 -4.07 5.24 23.67
N ALA A 125 -2.88 5.41 23.11
CA ALA A 125 -2.73 6.42 22.07
C ALA A 125 -3.56 5.91 20.88
N PRO A 126 -4.51 6.71 20.36
CA PRO A 126 -5.14 6.34 19.09
C PRO A 126 -4.04 6.09 18.08
N LEU A 127 -4.20 5.04 17.29
CA LEU A 127 -3.38 4.83 16.12
C LEU A 127 -3.46 6.11 15.28
N PRO A 128 -2.36 6.54 14.66
CA PRO A 128 -2.33 7.83 13.99
C PRO A 128 -3.19 7.84 12.72
N VAL A 129 -3.71 6.68 12.30
CA VAL A 129 -4.52 6.51 11.10
C VAL A 129 -5.65 5.49 11.30
N THR A 130 -6.72 5.64 10.53
CA THR A 130 -7.86 4.69 10.54
C THR A 130 -7.45 3.29 10.08
N ARG A 131 -8.22 2.29 10.54
CA ARG A 131 -8.02 0.88 10.17
C ARG A 131 -8.03 0.65 8.67
N ASP A 132 -8.95 1.30 7.96
CA ASP A 132 -9.05 1.15 6.52
C ASP A 132 -7.87 1.79 5.78
N PHE A 133 -7.41 2.97 6.23
CA PHE A 133 -6.30 3.66 5.62
C PHE A 133 -4.98 2.87 5.72
N ARG A 134 -4.70 2.23 6.86
CA ARG A 134 -3.47 1.44 7.09
C ARG A 134 -3.50 0.01 6.58
N SER A 135 -4.67 -0.52 6.22
CA SER A 135 -4.76 -1.92 5.83
C SER A 135 -4.18 -2.15 4.43
N THR A 136 -3.45 -3.24 4.27
CA THR A 136 -2.93 -3.68 2.98
C THR A 136 -4.08 -4.00 2.03
N LYS A 137 -4.05 -3.44 0.83
CA LYS A 137 -4.98 -3.76 -0.25
C LYS A 137 -4.25 -4.66 -1.23
N MET A 138 -4.64 -5.93 -1.29
CA MET A 138 -4.07 -6.92 -2.22
C MET A 138 -4.79 -6.89 -3.57
N ASN A 139 -4.08 -7.33 -4.62
CA ASN A 139 -4.56 -7.50 -5.99
C ASN A 139 -5.00 -6.19 -6.68
N ILE A 140 -4.23 -5.14 -6.47
CA ILE A 140 -4.54 -3.79 -6.93
C ILE A 140 -4.55 -3.72 -8.45
N LEU A 141 -5.58 -3.05 -8.97
CA LEU A 141 -5.61 -2.52 -10.33
C LEU A 141 -5.25 -1.03 -10.30
N ARG A 142 -5.80 -0.29 -9.33
CA ARG A 142 -5.50 1.12 -9.06
C ARG A 142 -5.44 1.38 -7.56
N TYR A 143 -4.45 2.13 -7.12
CA TYR A 143 -4.36 2.65 -5.75
C TYR A 143 -3.89 4.09 -5.77
N THR A 144 -4.73 5.00 -5.29
CA THR A 144 -4.43 6.43 -5.25
C THR A 144 -4.24 6.88 -3.81
N LEU A 145 -3.14 7.58 -3.55
CA LEU A 145 -2.86 8.27 -2.29
C LEU A 145 -2.77 9.77 -2.56
N ALA A 146 -3.69 10.54 -2.02
CA ALA A 146 -3.87 11.96 -2.35
C ALA A 146 -4.12 12.82 -1.11
N ASN A 147 -3.87 14.12 -1.25
CA ASN A 147 -4.28 15.13 -0.28
C ASN A 147 -5.73 15.57 -0.60
N ARG A 148 -6.61 15.55 0.41
CA ARG A 148 -8.02 15.96 0.22
C ARG A 148 -8.24 17.42 -0.14
N LYS A 149 -7.35 18.31 0.30
CA LYS A 149 -7.51 19.76 0.11
C LYS A 149 -6.99 20.23 -1.24
N THR A 150 -5.86 19.68 -1.68
CA THR A 150 -5.23 20.07 -2.95
C THR A 150 -5.63 19.15 -4.09
N HIS A 151 -6.20 17.99 -3.79
CA HIS A 151 -6.56 16.92 -4.72
C HIS A 151 -5.37 16.33 -5.51
N VAL A 152 -4.14 16.75 -5.18
CA VAL A 152 -2.90 16.21 -5.75
C VAL A 152 -2.54 14.91 -5.04
N GLY A 153 -2.11 13.92 -5.82
CA GLY A 153 -1.67 12.64 -5.28
C GLY A 153 -0.82 11.81 -6.23
N LEU A 154 -0.61 10.57 -5.81
CA LEU A 154 0.07 9.52 -6.56
C LEU A 154 -0.91 8.39 -6.82
N GLU A 155 -0.99 7.93 -8.06
CA GLU A 155 -1.73 6.72 -8.44
C GLU A 155 -0.74 5.62 -8.84
N ILE A 156 -0.92 4.43 -8.26
CA ILE A 156 -0.29 3.19 -8.67
C ILE A 156 -1.29 2.42 -9.53
N ILE A 157 -0.86 2.00 -10.71
CA ILE A 157 -1.62 1.12 -11.61
C ILE A 157 -0.84 -0.16 -11.79
N SER A 158 -1.52 -1.29 -11.65
CA SER A 158 -0.95 -2.63 -11.83
C SER A 158 -1.96 -3.57 -12.49
N ASP A 159 -1.54 -4.81 -12.74
CA ASP A 159 -2.30 -5.84 -13.44
C ASP A 159 -3.19 -6.71 -12.54
N GLY A 160 -3.25 -6.41 -11.25
CA GLY A 160 -4.01 -7.19 -10.27
C GLY A 160 -3.18 -8.15 -9.43
N HIS A 161 -1.84 -8.15 -9.54
CA HIS A 161 -0.98 -9.02 -8.72
C HIS A 161 -0.27 -8.31 -7.56
N LEU A 162 -0.25 -6.98 -7.54
CA LEU A 162 0.44 -6.21 -6.51
C LEU A 162 -0.46 -5.87 -5.32
N ALA A 163 0.15 -5.69 -4.15
CA ALA A 163 -0.52 -5.15 -2.98
C ALA A 163 -0.01 -3.75 -2.64
N CYS A 164 -0.86 -2.87 -2.13
CA CYS A 164 -0.48 -1.53 -1.70
C CYS A 164 -0.81 -1.30 -0.22
N ARG A 165 0.08 -0.63 0.51
CA ARG A 165 -0.16 -0.16 1.88
C ARG A 165 0.45 1.20 2.10
N THR A 166 -0.28 2.06 2.83
CA THR A 166 0.26 3.31 3.36
C THR A 166 0.55 3.18 4.85
N SER A 167 1.75 3.58 5.25
CA SER A 167 2.19 3.58 6.65
C SER A 167 2.80 4.93 7.00
N LEU A 168 2.61 5.39 8.24
CA LEU A 168 3.36 6.53 8.75
C LEU A 168 4.71 6.07 9.28
N ILE A 169 5.75 6.86 9.04
CA ILE A 169 7.06 6.67 9.67
C ILE A 169 7.13 7.54 10.92
N ASP A 170 6.77 8.82 10.76
CA ASP A 170 6.76 9.82 11.81
C ASP A 170 5.67 10.87 11.50
N LYS A 171 5.73 12.03 12.17
CA LYS A 171 4.75 13.13 12.02
C LYS A 171 4.90 13.94 10.73
N CYS A 172 5.93 13.70 9.92
CA CYS A 172 6.27 14.47 8.73
C CYS A 172 6.45 13.58 7.49
N SER A 173 6.59 12.27 7.67
CA SER A 173 6.85 11.33 6.57
C SER A 173 5.98 10.07 6.63
N ALA A 174 5.58 9.63 5.44
CA ALA A 174 4.83 8.40 5.23
C ALA A 174 5.52 7.54 4.15
N LYS A 175 5.16 6.26 4.11
CA LYS A 175 5.56 5.29 3.10
C LYS A 175 4.34 4.84 2.32
N LEU A 176 4.46 4.81 1.00
CA LEU A 176 3.60 4.03 0.12
C LEU A 176 4.39 2.79 -0.30
N SER A 177 4.00 1.64 0.21
CA SER A 177 4.61 0.35 -0.11
C SER A 177 3.78 -0.36 -1.18
N VAL A 178 4.45 -0.85 -2.22
CA VAL A 178 3.91 -1.71 -3.27
C VAL A 178 4.59 -3.06 -3.18
N PHE A 179 3.86 -4.08 -2.74
CA PHE A 179 4.38 -5.42 -2.50
C PHE A 179 4.12 -6.32 -3.70
N GLU A 180 5.18 -6.99 -4.14
CA GLU A 180 5.14 -8.11 -5.10
C GLU A 180 4.79 -9.41 -4.39
N TYR A 181 5.19 -9.52 -3.13
CA TYR A 181 4.92 -10.67 -2.29
C TYR A 181 4.52 -10.22 -0.89
N ILE A 182 3.48 -10.85 -0.36
CA ILE A 182 3.07 -10.72 1.03
C ILE A 182 2.54 -12.05 1.53
N CYS A 183 3.04 -12.48 2.68
CA CYS A 183 2.48 -13.59 3.43
C CYS A 183 2.38 -13.25 4.92
N TYR A 184 1.45 -13.91 5.60
CA TYR A 184 1.20 -13.77 7.03
C TYR A 184 1.20 -15.15 7.67
N PRO A 185 2.36 -15.82 7.78
CA PRO A 185 2.45 -17.21 8.26
C PRO A 185 1.92 -17.38 9.70
N ASP A 186 1.90 -16.31 10.48
CA ASP A 186 1.35 -16.33 11.85
C ASP A 186 -0.19 -16.36 11.89
N LEU A 187 -0.88 -16.26 10.75
CA LEU A 187 -2.35 -16.31 10.64
C LEU A 187 -2.90 -17.73 10.35
N ASP A 188 -2.08 -18.78 10.49
CA ASP A 188 -2.32 -20.24 10.27
C ASP A 188 -3.45 -20.88 11.12
N TRP A 189 -4.42 -20.08 11.51
CA TRP A 189 -5.64 -20.48 12.21
C TRP A 189 -6.80 -20.63 11.21
N GLY A 190 -6.50 -21.23 10.04
CA GLY A 190 -7.48 -21.45 8.96
C GLY A 190 -7.84 -20.21 8.15
N ASN A 191 -7.06 -19.12 8.26
CA ASN A 191 -7.18 -17.96 7.39
C ASN A 191 -6.33 -18.14 6.14
N TYR A 192 -6.63 -17.37 5.10
CA TYR A 192 -5.72 -17.27 3.97
C TYR A 192 -4.50 -16.43 4.37
N GLU A 193 -3.32 -17.05 4.35
CA GLU A 193 -2.05 -16.44 4.76
C GLU A 193 -1.25 -15.82 3.60
N GLY A 194 -1.77 -15.89 2.37
CA GLY A 194 -0.97 -15.63 1.16
C GLY A 194 -0.43 -16.93 0.55
N ASP A 195 0.17 -16.81 -0.63
CA ASP A 195 0.84 -17.96 -1.26
C ASP A 195 2.16 -18.21 -0.54
N THR A 196 2.33 -19.38 0.05
CA THR A 196 3.58 -19.80 0.71
C THR A 196 4.58 -20.40 -0.28
N GLY A 197 4.15 -20.64 -1.52
CA GLY A 197 4.98 -21.00 -2.65
C GLY A 197 5.67 -19.76 -3.23
N ILE A 198 6.95 -19.59 -2.93
CA ILE A 198 7.72 -18.46 -3.47
C ILE A 198 8.15 -18.78 -4.91
N ALA A 199 7.62 -18.03 -5.87
CA ALA A 199 8.17 -17.96 -7.21
C ALA A 199 9.47 -17.13 -7.19
N ASN A 200 10.55 -17.70 -7.72
CA ASN A 200 11.79 -16.97 -7.96
C ASN A 200 12.07 -16.97 -9.47
N PRO A 201 12.44 -15.82 -10.07
CA PRO A 201 12.46 -14.47 -9.46
C PRO A 201 11.03 -13.91 -9.30
N LEU A 202 10.81 -13.04 -8.31
CA LEU A 202 9.62 -12.20 -8.29
C LEU A 202 9.76 -11.13 -9.38
N GLN A 203 8.69 -10.90 -10.12
CA GLN A 203 8.65 -9.94 -11.21
C GLN A 203 7.36 -9.14 -11.14
N SER A 204 7.46 -7.84 -11.39
CA SER A 204 6.27 -7.01 -11.50
C SER A 204 6.41 -5.87 -12.48
N HIS A 205 5.25 -5.37 -12.89
CA HIS A 205 5.10 -4.16 -13.67
C HIS A 205 4.15 -3.22 -12.94
N LEU A 206 4.58 -1.99 -12.71
CA LEU A 206 3.71 -0.95 -12.18
C LEU A 206 3.87 0.37 -12.94
N VAL A 207 2.80 1.13 -13.01
CA VAL A 207 2.80 2.52 -13.48
C VAL A 207 2.47 3.43 -12.31
N LEU A 208 3.37 4.36 -12.02
CA LEU A 208 3.16 5.45 -11.08
C LEU A 208 2.82 6.71 -11.86
N ARG A 209 1.75 7.39 -11.46
CA ARG A 209 1.31 8.66 -12.05
C ARG A 209 1.14 9.72 -10.98
N LEU A 210 1.52 10.95 -11.31
CA LEU A 210 1.03 12.11 -10.57
C LEU A 210 -0.41 12.38 -11.01
N VAL A 211 -1.33 12.54 -10.06
CA VAL A 211 -2.75 12.74 -10.38
C VAL A 211 -3.29 13.99 -9.69
N GLN A 212 -4.12 14.73 -10.42
CA GLN A 212 -5.04 15.72 -9.88
C GLN A 212 -6.43 15.07 -9.87
N MET A 213 -6.96 14.84 -8.68
CA MET A 213 -8.27 14.21 -8.53
C MET A 213 -9.36 15.25 -8.81
N GLU A 214 -10.40 14.86 -9.53
CA GLU A 214 -11.63 15.65 -9.66
C GLU A 214 -12.43 15.58 -8.34
N ASP A 215 -13.29 16.57 -8.11
CA ASP A 215 -14.15 16.69 -6.92
C ASP A 215 -15.21 15.58 -6.82
#